data_AF-A0A1B8UVX1-F1
#
_entry.id   AF-A0A1B8UVX1-F1
#
_cell.length_a   1.000
_cell.length_b   1.000
_cell.length_c   1.000
_cell.angle_alpha   90.00
_cell.angle_beta   90.00
_cell.angle_gamma   90.00
#
_symmetry.space_group_name_H-M   'P 1'
#
loop_
_entity.id
_entity.type
_entity.pdbx_description
1 polymer ?
#
loop_
_entity_poly.entity_id
_entity_poly.type
_entity_poly.pdbx_seq_one_letter_code
_entity_poly.pdbx_strand_id
1 'polypeptide(L)'
;MSLGIPRSNYFFIEQNFSDIILEIRNVVGVPYSDKRTIRKVILFHDLSKMYCTEIINDAGNDIELYWYDWYAHNQQLIIKFHAHYHPNGTPKEITVHDPFHIQTQYHRTSNQHFRELVQILEFVRLRQLSLNHIP
;
A
#
# COMPACT_ATOMS: atom_id res chain seq x y z
N MET A 1 4.81 14.32 10.88
CA MET A 1 5.30 15.07 9.68
C MET A 1 4.61 14.44 8.50
N SER A 2 3.88 15.23 7.71
CA SER A 2 3.12 14.73 6.56
C SER A 2 4.05 14.37 5.40
N LEU A 3 3.71 13.33 4.63
CA LEU A 3 4.43 12.92 3.41
C LEU A 3 4.13 13.85 2.21
N GLY A 4 3.20 14.79 2.35
CA GLY A 4 2.71 15.65 1.27
C GLY A 4 1.92 14.88 0.21
N ILE A 5 1.37 13.72 0.58
CA ILE A 5 0.56 12.84 -0.28
C ILE A 5 -0.88 12.91 0.21
N PRO A 6 -1.87 13.20 -0.65
CA PRO A 6 -3.27 13.21 -0.25
C PRO A 6 -3.72 11.82 0.19
N ARG A 7 -4.66 11.76 1.13
CA ARG A 7 -5.32 10.50 1.51
C ARG A 7 -5.90 9.79 0.28
N SER A 8 -5.83 8.46 0.24
CA SER A 8 -6.31 7.72 -0.92
C SER A 8 -7.83 7.85 -1.10
N ASN A 9 -8.27 8.08 -2.33
CA ASN A 9 -9.68 8.05 -2.70
C ASN A 9 -10.09 6.64 -3.13
N TYR A 10 -10.45 5.81 -2.17
CA TYR A 10 -10.81 4.40 -2.42
C TYR A 10 -12.00 4.21 -3.36
N PHE A 11 -12.97 5.14 -3.36
CA PHE A 11 -14.09 5.11 -4.31
C PHE A 11 -13.61 5.28 -5.74
N PHE A 12 -12.77 6.30 -5.98
CA PHE A 12 -12.20 6.54 -7.30
C PHE A 12 -11.25 5.41 -7.73
N ILE A 13 -10.47 4.86 -6.79
CA ILE A 13 -9.58 3.72 -7.04
C ILE A 13 -10.37 2.50 -7.50
N GLU A 14 -11.44 2.14 -6.80
CA GLU A 14 -12.27 0.97 -7.17
C GLU A 14 -12.84 1.09 -8.59
N GLN A 15 -13.23 2.31 -8.99
CA GLN A 15 -13.75 2.56 -10.34
C GLN A 15 -12.67 2.52 -11.43
N ASN A 16 -11.49 3.09 -11.22
CA ASN A 16 -10.46 3.20 -12.26
C ASN A 16 -9.62 1.93 -12.45
N PHE A 17 -9.56 1.10 -11.40
CA PHE A 17 -8.82 -0.16 -11.40
C PHE A 17 -9.76 -1.36 -11.38
N SER A 18 -11.01 -1.22 -11.84
CA SER A 18 -12.03 -2.29 -11.83
C SER A 18 -11.65 -3.51 -12.68
N ASP A 19 -10.72 -3.34 -13.61
CA ASP A 19 -10.16 -4.42 -14.42
C ASP A 19 -9.22 -5.34 -13.63
N ILE A 20 -8.66 -4.88 -12.50
CA ILE A 20 -7.81 -5.70 -11.61
C ILE A 20 -8.41 -5.90 -10.22
N ILE A 21 -9.24 -4.97 -9.74
CA ILE A 21 -9.89 -5.00 -8.44
C ILE A 21 -11.23 -5.72 -8.55
N LEU A 22 -11.43 -6.72 -7.71
CA LEU A 22 -12.70 -7.42 -7.51
C LEU A 22 -13.58 -6.67 -6.50
N GLU A 23 -13.01 -6.24 -5.36
CA GLU A 23 -13.71 -5.42 -4.36
C GLU A 23 -12.74 -4.67 -3.43
N ILE A 24 -13.19 -3.55 -2.87
CA ILE A 24 -12.54 -2.88 -1.73
C ILE A 24 -13.43 -2.91 -0.50
N ARG A 25 -12.92 -3.48 0.59
CA ARG A 25 -13.66 -3.61 1.86
C ARG A 25 -12.89 -3.10 3.07
N ASN A 26 -13.61 -2.85 4.16
CA ASN A 26 -12.98 -2.55 5.45
C ASN A 26 -12.32 -3.82 6.02
N VAL A 27 -11.24 -3.66 6.79
CA VAL A 27 -10.64 -4.78 7.53
C VAL A 27 -11.62 -5.24 8.62
N VAL A 28 -11.94 -6.54 8.65
CA VAL A 28 -12.85 -7.15 9.62
C VAL A 28 -12.16 -7.27 10.99
N GLY A 29 -12.87 -6.99 12.08
CA GLY A 29 -12.39 -7.23 13.46
C GLY A 29 -11.46 -6.15 14.02
N VAL A 30 -11.23 -5.07 13.29
CA VAL A 30 -10.51 -3.88 13.77
C VAL A 30 -11.54 -2.76 13.96
N PRO A 31 -11.42 -1.89 14.99
CA PRO A 31 -12.27 -0.71 15.07
C PRO A 31 -12.30 0.02 13.73
N TYR A 32 -13.49 0.50 13.35
CA TYR A 32 -13.72 1.21 12.09
C TYR A 32 -12.61 2.22 11.81
N SER A 33 -12.34 2.45 10.53
CA SER A 33 -11.49 3.57 10.13
C SER A 33 -11.98 4.83 10.86
N ASP A 34 -11.14 5.40 11.71
CA ASP A 34 -11.44 6.65 12.39
C ASP A 34 -10.99 7.81 11.49
N LYS A 35 -11.16 9.05 11.96
CA LYS A 35 -10.78 10.23 11.17
C LYS A 35 -9.28 10.26 10.81
N ARG A 36 -8.44 9.54 11.55
CA ARG A 36 -6.98 9.53 11.41
C ARG A 36 -6.42 8.23 10.87
N THR A 37 -7.20 7.17 10.83
CA THR A 37 -6.72 5.84 10.45
C THR A 37 -7.64 5.23 9.42
N ILE A 38 -7.14 5.01 8.20
CA ILE A 38 -7.86 4.30 7.15
C ILE A 38 -7.32 2.88 7.09
N ARG A 39 -8.23 1.90 7.10
CA ARG A 39 -7.89 0.46 6.97
C ARG A 39 -8.77 -0.21 5.94
N LYS A 40 -8.19 -0.63 4.83
CA LYS A 40 -8.87 -1.24 3.69
C LYS A 40 -8.19 -2.54 3.27
N VAL A 41 -8.95 -3.41 2.64
CA VAL A 41 -8.46 -4.56 1.91
C VAL A 41 -8.94 -4.42 0.47
N ILE A 42 -7.99 -4.40 -0.46
CA ILE A 42 -8.25 -4.52 -1.89
C ILE A 42 -8.11 -6.00 -2.24
N LEU A 43 -9.19 -6.61 -2.72
CA LEU A 43 -9.18 -7.95 -3.29
C LEU A 43 -9.08 -7.82 -4.80
N PHE A 44 -8.07 -8.48 -5.40
CA PHE A 44 -7.89 -8.49 -6.85
C PHE A 44 -8.54 -9.72 -7.49
N HIS A 45 -8.74 -9.69 -8.82
CA HIS A 45 -9.33 -10.81 -9.58
C HIS A 45 -8.51 -12.10 -9.54
N ASP A 46 -7.19 -12.00 -9.35
CA ASP A 46 -6.28 -13.15 -9.15
C ASP A 46 -6.32 -13.71 -7.70
N LEU A 47 -7.28 -13.24 -6.90
CA LEU A 47 -7.47 -13.55 -5.48
C LEU A 47 -6.32 -13.12 -4.55
N SER A 48 -5.32 -12.40 -5.08
CA SER A 48 -4.34 -11.71 -4.25
C SER A 48 -5.00 -10.54 -3.50
N LYS A 49 -4.38 -10.10 -2.41
CA LYS A 49 -4.94 -9.10 -1.50
C LYS A 49 -3.91 -8.07 -1.12
N MET A 50 -4.27 -6.79 -1.21
CA MET A 50 -3.49 -5.70 -0.64
C MET A 50 -4.17 -5.17 0.62
N TYR A 51 -3.47 -5.26 1.75
CA TYR A 51 -3.91 -4.67 3.01
C TYR A 51 -3.35 -3.26 3.09
N CYS A 52 -4.24 -2.29 3.16
CA CYS A 52 -3.88 -0.88 3.20
C CYS A 52 -4.17 -0.29 4.56
N THR A 53 -3.14 0.31 5.16
CA THR A 53 -3.26 1.15 6.35
C THR A 53 -2.66 2.51 6.06
N GLU A 54 -3.44 3.57 6.25
CA GLU A 54 -2.98 4.96 6.16
C GLU A 54 -3.24 5.66 7.49
N ILE A 55 -2.24 6.41 7.97
CA ILE A 55 -2.41 7.35 9.07
C ILE A 55 -2.45 8.76 8.48
N ILE A 56 -3.55 9.45 8.74
CA ILE A 56 -3.86 10.78 8.22
C ILE A 56 -3.49 11.83 9.26
N ASN A 57 -2.94 12.94 8.79
CA ASN A 57 -2.57 14.07 9.62
C ASN A 57 -3.77 14.69 10.35
N ASP A 58 -3.50 15.51 11.36
CA ASP A 58 -4.55 16.18 12.15
C ASP A 58 -5.48 17.06 11.30
N ALA A 59 -5.00 17.57 10.17
CA ALA A 59 -5.78 18.35 9.22
C ALA A 59 -6.74 17.48 8.36
N GLY A 60 -6.56 16.16 8.34
CA GLY A 60 -7.44 15.21 7.66
C GLY A 60 -7.23 15.05 6.15
N ASN A 61 -6.20 15.67 5.58
CA ASN A 61 -6.01 15.77 4.13
C ASN A 61 -4.86 14.90 3.62
N ASP A 62 -3.78 14.77 4.40
CA ASP A 62 -2.56 14.14 3.94
C ASP A 62 -2.19 12.92 4.77
N ILE A 63 -1.49 11.99 4.12
CA ILE A 63 -0.93 10.80 4.75
C ILE A 63 0.36 11.19 5.49
N GLU A 64 0.43 10.86 6.78
CA GLU A 64 1.67 10.93 7.57
C GLU A 64 2.53 9.68 7.40
N LEU A 65 1.89 8.52 7.29
CA LEU A 65 2.53 7.26 7.01
C LEU A 65 1.54 6.22 6.47
N TYR A 66 2.05 5.22 5.75
CA TYR A 66 1.23 4.13 5.25
C TYR A 66 1.98 2.79 5.21
N TRP A 67 1.18 1.72 5.23
CA TRP A 67 1.61 0.35 4.95
C TRP A 67 0.64 -0.29 3.95
N TYR A 68 1.15 -0.62 2.77
CA TYR A 68 0.43 -1.36 1.74
C TYR A 68 1.12 -2.72 1.53
N ASP A 69 0.55 -3.76 2.14
CA ASP A 69 1.13 -5.11 2.12
C ASP A 69 0.38 -5.98 1.13
N TRP A 70 1.06 -6.42 0.07
CA TRP A 70 0.48 -7.24 -0.99
C TRP A 70 0.83 -8.72 -0.81
N TYR A 71 -0.19 -9.55 -0.71
CA TYR A 71 -0.10 -10.99 -0.52
C TYR A 71 -0.77 -11.74 -1.67
N ALA A 72 -0.19 -12.87 -2.06
CA ALA A 72 -0.80 -13.81 -2.98
C ALA A 72 -2.03 -14.49 -2.35
N HIS A 73 -2.82 -15.18 -3.16
CA HIS A 73 -4.03 -15.90 -2.73
C HIS A 73 -3.76 -16.93 -1.62
N ASN A 74 -2.56 -17.50 -1.59
CA ASN A 74 -2.08 -18.45 -0.58
C ASN A 74 -1.48 -17.78 0.68
N GLN A 75 -1.67 -16.46 0.84
CA GLN A 75 -1.13 -15.65 1.94
C GLN A 75 0.40 -15.50 1.95
N GLN A 76 1.10 -15.92 0.90
CA GLN A 76 2.51 -15.61 0.74
C GLN A 76 2.70 -14.12 0.45
N LEU A 77 3.62 -13.47 1.17
CA LEU A 77 3.97 -12.08 0.91
C LEU A 77 4.60 -11.95 -0.48
N ILE A 78 4.03 -11.07 -1.31
CA ILE A 78 4.62 -10.69 -2.60
C ILE A 78 5.59 -9.53 -2.37
N ILE A 79 5.07 -8.42 -1.84
CA ILE A 79 5.81 -7.17 -1.69
C ILE A 79 5.08 -6.25 -0.70
N LYS A 80 5.82 -5.41 -0.01
CA LYS A 80 5.29 -4.34 0.84
C LYS A 80 5.73 -3.00 0.31
N PHE A 81 4.82 -2.04 0.23
CA PHE A 81 5.10 -0.64 -0.08
C PHE A 81 4.79 0.18 1.17
N HIS A 82 5.83 0.73 1.79
CA HIS A 82 5.71 1.44 3.04
C HIS A 82 6.22 2.87 2.90
N ALA A 83 5.61 3.78 3.64
CA ALA A 83 6.17 5.10 3.87
C ALA A 83 6.02 5.46 5.33
N HIS A 84 7.13 5.57 6.05
CA HIS A 84 7.15 6.06 7.42
C HIS A 84 8.55 6.49 7.80
N TYR A 85 8.66 7.36 8.79
CA TYR A 85 9.92 7.64 9.48
C TYR A 85 9.99 6.78 10.73
N HIS A 86 11.12 6.12 10.95
CA HIS A 86 11.36 5.43 12.21
C HIS A 86 11.74 6.43 13.32
N PRO A 87 11.31 6.20 14.58
CA PRO A 87 11.78 7.00 15.71
C PRO A 87 13.27 6.78 15.99
N ASN A 88 13.86 7.69 16.76
CA ASN A 88 15.26 7.64 17.19
C ASN A 88 15.64 6.27 17.77
N GLY A 89 16.84 5.78 17.43
CA GLY A 89 17.37 4.50 17.90
C GLY A 89 17.30 3.36 16.89
N THR A 90 16.64 3.58 15.74
CA THR A 90 16.66 2.62 14.63
C THR A 90 18.01 2.66 13.91
N PRO A 91 18.63 1.50 13.59
CA PRO A 91 19.91 1.45 12.89
C PRO A 91 19.91 2.20 11.56
N LYS A 92 21.05 2.84 11.21
CA LYS A 92 21.16 3.70 10.01
C LYS A 92 20.94 2.92 8.72
N GLU A 93 21.36 1.66 8.68
CA GLU A 93 21.14 0.72 7.59
C GLU A 93 19.66 0.45 7.31
N ILE A 94 18.78 0.72 8.28
CA ILE A 94 17.33 0.65 8.10
C ILE A 94 16.79 2.03 7.68
N THR A 95 17.15 3.09 8.41
CA THR A 95 16.58 4.43 8.20
C THR A 95 17.03 5.09 6.90
N VAL A 96 18.10 4.59 6.25
CA VAL A 96 18.54 5.07 4.93
C VAL A 96 17.49 4.89 3.84
N HIS A 97 16.50 4.02 4.07
CA HIS A 97 15.39 3.77 3.17
C HIS A 97 14.13 4.59 3.50
N ASP A 98 14.16 5.39 4.56
CA ASP A 98 13.00 6.21 4.94
C ASP A 98 12.83 7.44 4.00
N PRO A 99 11.59 7.96 3.83
CA PRO A 99 10.37 7.34 4.32
C PRO A 99 9.89 6.21 3.40
N PHE A 100 10.05 6.37 2.09
CA PHE A 100 9.48 5.49 1.08
C PHE A 100 10.38 4.30 0.78
N HIS A 101 9.88 3.09 1.04
CA HIS A 101 10.62 1.88 0.75
C HIS A 101 9.73 0.72 0.35
N ILE A 102 10.33 -0.20 -0.38
CA ILE A 102 9.76 -1.48 -0.73
C ILE A 102 10.45 -2.55 0.10
N GLN A 103 9.67 -3.49 0.63
CA GLN A 103 10.18 -4.65 1.35
C GLN A 103 9.66 -5.94 0.71
N THR A 104 10.59 -6.85 0.45
CA THR A 104 10.32 -8.27 0.16
C THR A 104 10.75 -9.12 1.36
N GLN A 105 10.64 -10.45 1.27
CA GLN A 105 11.13 -11.34 2.34
C GLN A 105 12.62 -11.16 2.64
N TYR A 106 13.42 -10.74 1.65
CA TYR A 106 14.88 -10.75 1.74
C TYR A 106 15.53 -9.37 1.61
N HIS A 107 14.85 -8.41 0.99
CA HIS A 107 15.42 -7.12 0.64
C HIS A 107 14.52 -5.96 1.02
N ARG A 108 15.15 -4.88 1.46
CA ARG A 108 14.56 -3.55 1.59
C ARG A 108 15.27 -2.63 0.60
N THR A 109 14.52 -1.81 -0.10
CA THR A 109 15.07 -0.82 -1.03
C THR A 109 14.30 0.49 -0.95
N SER A 110 14.99 1.60 -1.16
CA SER A 110 14.35 2.91 -1.24
C SER A 110 13.46 2.98 -2.48
N ASN A 111 12.30 3.63 -2.35
CA ASN A 111 11.29 3.68 -3.40
C ASN A 111 10.82 5.12 -3.63
N GLN A 112 11.43 5.81 -4.59
CA GLN A 112 11.00 7.18 -4.95
C GLN A 112 9.95 7.20 -6.06
N HIS A 113 9.59 6.04 -6.63
CA HIS A 113 8.75 5.96 -7.82
C HIS A 113 7.28 5.63 -7.50
N PHE A 114 7.02 4.68 -6.58
CA PHE A 114 5.68 4.22 -6.24
C PHE A 114 5.28 4.76 -4.86
N ARG A 115 4.98 6.05 -4.79
CA ARG A 115 4.69 6.77 -3.54
C ARG A 115 3.21 6.81 -3.20
N GLU A 116 2.37 6.82 -4.22
CA GLU A 116 0.91 6.88 -4.05
C GLU A 116 0.27 5.53 -4.37
N LEU A 117 -0.87 5.23 -3.74
CA LEU A 117 -1.58 3.97 -3.94
C LEU A 117 -1.94 3.75 -5.41
N VAL A 118 -2.32 4.81 -6.15
CA VAL A 118 -2.58 4.73 -7.60
C VAL A 118 -1.37 4.28 -8.40
N GLN A 119 -0.17 4.77 -8.09
CA GLN A 119 1.07 4.36 -8.76
C GLN A 119 1.42 2.90 -8.46
N ILE A 120 1.17 2.47 -7.21
CA ILE A 120 1.36 1.10 -6.78
C ILE A 120 0.37 0.17 -7.49
N LEU A 121 -0.88 0.58 -7.66
CA LEU A 121 -1.89 -0.20 -8.37
C LEU A 121 -1.59 -0.30 -9.87
N GLU A 122 -1.02 0.73 -10.50
CA GLU A 122 -0.50 0.62 -11.87
C GLU A 122 0.63 -0.41 -11.98
N PHE A 123 1.54 -0.45 -10.99
CA PHE A 123 2.54 -1.51 -10.93
C PHE A 123 1.91 -2.91 -10.81
N VAL A 124 0.90 -3.07 -9.95
CA VAL A 124 0.15 -4.34 -9.81
C VAL A 124 -0.49 -4.73 -11.14
N ARG A 125 -1.15 -3.77 -11.81
CA ARG A 125 -1.80 -3.94 -13.11
C ARG A 125 -0.84 -4.47 -14.17
N LEU A 126 0.30 -3.80 -14.33
CA LEU A 126 1.34 -4.20 -15.28
C LEU A 126 1.91 -5.58 -14.95
N ARG A 127 2.12 -5.89 -13.67
CA ARG A 127 2.61 -7.21 -13.25
C ARG A 127 1.59 -8.31 -13.60
N GLN A 128 0.31 -8.11 -13.32
CA GLN A 128 -0.72 -9.10 -13.64
C GLN A 128 -0.81 -9.34 -15.16
N LEU A 129 -0.77 -8.27 -15.96
CA LEU A 129 -0.71 -8.39 -17.42
C LEU A 129 0.52 -9.19 -17.89
N SER A 130 1.69 -8.96 -17.29
CA SER A 130 2.91 -9.69 -17.67
C SER A 130 2.84 -11.20 -17.36
N LEU A 131 2.07 -11.60 -16.34
CA LEU A 131 1.89 -13.01 -15.96
C LEU A 131 0.83 -13.72 -16.82
N ASN A 132 -0.16 -12.97 -17.31
CA ASN A 132 -1.22 -13.51 -18.17
C ASN A 132 -0.76 -13.75 -19.62
N HIS A 133 0.46 -13.35 -19.97
CA HIS A 133 1.06 -13.53 -21.30
C HIS A 133 2.12 -14.63 -21.37
N ILE A 134 2.10 -15.61 -20.46
CA ILE A 134 2.91 -16.83 -20.61
C ILE A 134 2.17 -17.76 -21.58
N PRO A 135 2.72 -18.04 -22.78
CA PRO A 135 2.11 -18.92 -23.78
C PRO A 135 1.99 -20.38 -23.30
#